data_AF-A0A1B1TLL9-F1
#
_entry.id   AF-A0A1B1TLL9-F1
#
_cell.length_a   1.000
_cell.length_b   1.000
_cell.length_c   1.000
_cell.angle_alpha   90.00
_cell.angle_beta   90.00
_cell.angle_gamma   90.00
#
_symmetry.space_group_name_H-M   'P 1'
#
loop_
_entity.id
_entity.type
_entity.pdbx_description
1 polymer ?
#
loop_
_entity_poly.entity_id
_entity_poly.type
_entity_poly.pdbx_seq_one_letter_code
_entity_poly.pdbx_strand_id
1 'polypeptide(L)'
;MTDFIEKWKGSEGNERANYQSFLNDFCEFLGVEKSPPKGEGNNSYCFDRDVKIIAPSGAATTNFIDFYKEGCFVLETKQGSNSSNKGHGKRGTAAYRKEMKKAFGQALKYARFVEPKPPFLITCDIGDHFRVWQDFSESWLSANGNYGTYDSVPKIPFTDLKKPEVQDFFYKVFTDPQSLNPEKIAAQVTREVAADLAELSKTLEETASPQMVAHFLMCCIFTMFAEDVGLLKEHLFTEALRERWIPKPQDFKPQVEALWQAMNDGTSFGFHGQLLRFNGGLLTD
;
A
#
# COMPACT_ATOMS: atom_id res chain seq x y z
N MET A 1 -0.43 4.92 -24.79
CA MET A 1 0.24 5.08 -23.48
C MET A 1 1.10 6.35 -23.40
N THR A 2 2.04 6.59 -24.32
CA THR A 2 2.90 7.79 -24.32
C THR A 2 2.12 9.10 -24.53
N ASP A 3 1.03 9.07 -25.29
CA ASP A 3 0.27 10.26 -25.67
C ASP A 3 -0.37 11.00 -24.47
N PHE A 4 -0.92 10.27 -23.49
CA PHE A 4 -1.48 10.88 -22.26
C PHE A 4 -0.41 11.59 -21.42
N ILE A 5 0.72 10.92 -21.19
CA ILE A 5 1.80 11.46 -20.36
C ILE A 5 2.41 12.68 -21.06
N GLU A 6 2.70 12.60 -22.35
CA GLU A 6 3.28 13.74 -23.09
C GLU A 6 2.29 14.91 -23.21
N LYS A 7 0.98 14.65 -23.36
CA LYS A 7 -0.07 15.70 -23.39
C LYS A 7 -0.09 16.54 -22.12
N TRP A 8 0.05 15.91 -20.95
CA TRP A 8 -0.17 16.57 -19.66
C TRP A 8 1.10 16.90 -18.89
N LYS A 9 2.23 16.29 -19.24
CA LYS A 9 3.51 16.55 -18.59
C LYS A 9 3.89 18.03 -18.70
N GLY A 10 4.18 18.64 -17.55
CA GLY A 10 4.54 20.05 -17.50
C GLY A 10 3.40 21.00 -17.85
N SER A 11 2.15 20.54 -17.79
CA SER A 11 0.98 21.41 -17.94
C SER A 11 1.00 22.53 -16.90
N GLU A 12 0.80 23.76 -17.37
CA GLU A 12 0.72 24.98 -16.58
C GLU A 12 -0.54 25.74 -17.01
N GLY A 13 -1.25 26.38 -16.08
CA GLY A 13 -2.45 27.12 -16.44
C GLY A 13 -3.57 27.04 -15.40
N ASN A 14 -4.80 27.26 -15.88
CA ASN A 14 -5.99 27.38 -15.06
C ASN A 14 -6.56 26.01 -14.70
N GLU A 15 -6.27 25.52 -13.49
CA GLU A 15 -6.78 24.24 -12.94
C GLU A 15 -8.24 24.01 -13.27
N ARG A 16 -9.10 25.00 -12.99
CA ARG A 16 -10.56 24.87 -13.11
C ARG A 16 -11.02 24.61 -14.55
N ALA A 17 -10.22 25.02 -15.54
CA ALA A 17 -10.51 24.75 -16.94
C ALA A 17 -10.04 23.35 -17.39
N ASN A 18 -9.09 22.75 -16.68
CA ASN A 18 -8.34 21.60 -17.15
C ASN A 18 -8.61 20.31 -16.38
N TYR A 19 -8.97 20.36 -15.10
CA TYR A 19 -9.00 19.18 -14.24
C TYR A 19 -9.96 18.10 -14.72
N GLN A 20 -11.18 18.44 -15.15
CA GLN A 20 -12.13 17.44 -15.66
C GLN A 20 -11.61 16.77 -16.95
N SER A 21 -11.01 17.54 -17.86
CA SER A 21 -10.41 16.97 -19.07
C SER A 21 -9.23 16.06 -18.73
N PHE A 22 -8.36 16.49 -17.81
CA PHE A 22 -7.22 15.69 -17.35
C PHE A 22 -7.67 14.38 -16.72
N LEU A 23 -8.66 14.42 -15.82
CA LEU A 23 -9.13 13.24 -15.11
C LEU A 23 -9.91 12.28 -16.03
N ASN A 24 -10.64 12.79 -17.03
CA ASN A 24 -11.25 11.95 -18.05
C ASN A 24 -10.19 11.22 -18.90
N ASP A 25 -9.13 11.92 -19.32
CA ASP A 25 -8.02 11.30 -20.04
C ASP A 25 -7.27 10.30 -19.14
N PHE A 26 -7.17 10.58 -17.84
CA PHE A 26 -6.57 9.66 -16.87
C PHE A 26 -7.39 8.38 -16.72
N CYS A 27 -8.73 8.49 -16.66
CA CYS A 27 -9.60 7.31 -16.64
C CYS A 27 -9.44 6.47 -17.91
N GLU A 28 -9.37 7.11 -19.08
CA GLU A 28 -9.12 6.41 -20.35
C GLU A 28 -7.75 5.75 -20.38
N PHE A 29 -6.72 6.44 -19.88
CA PHE A 29 -5.37 5.90 -19.77
C PHE A 29 -5.31 4.65 -18.88
N LEU A 30 -6.05 4.64 -17.77
CA LEU A 30 -6.15 3.48 -16.88
C LEU A 30 -7.07 2.37 -17.42
N GLY A 31 -7.86 2.64 -18.47
CA GLY A 31 -8.88 1.71 -18.96
C GLY A 31 -10.07 1.54 -18.00
N VAL A 32 -10.34 2.53 -17.14
CA VAL A 32 -11.48 2.52 -16.22
C VAL A 32 -12.63 3.37 -16.76
N GLU A 33 -13.84 3.15 -16.23
CA GLU A 33 -15.01 3.93 -16.61
C GLU A 33 -14.79 5.43 -16.31
N LYS A 34 -15.13 6.30 -17.26
CA LYS A 34 -15.11 7.76 -17.05
C LYS A 34 -16.26 8.20 -16.17
N SER A 35 -16.15 9.37 -15.53
CA SER A 35 -17.28 9.96 -14.84
C SER A 35 -18.46 10.12 -15.82
N PRO A 36 -19.66 9.62 -15.49
CA PRO A 36 -20.86 10.01 -16.20
C PRO A 36 -21.10 11.54 -16.11
N PRO A 37 -21.88 12.13 -17.04
CA PRO A 37 -22.30 13.53 -16.94
C PRO A 37 -22.99 13.81 -15.60
N LYS A 38 -22.75 14.99 -15.03
CA LYS A 38 -23.42 15.42 -13.80
C LYS A 38 -24.93 15.54 -14.06
N GLY A 39 -25.73 14.80 -13.31
CA GLY A 39 -27.19 14.80 -13.36
C GLY A 39 -27.77 14.69 -11.96
N GLU A 40 -29.09 14.87 -11.84
CA GLU A 40 -29.77 14.73 -10.55
C GLU A 40 -29.58 13.31 -9.98
N GLY A 41 -29.04 13.20 -8.77
CA GLY A 41 -28.85 11.93 -8.06
C GLY A 41 -27.55 11.17 -8.38
N ASN A 42 -26.77 11.60 -9.38
CA ASN A 42 -25.52 10.94 -9.74
C ASN A 42 -24.34 11.42 -8.87
N ASN A 43 -24.38 11.01 -7.60
CA ASN A 43 -23.37 11.40 -6.61
C ASN A 43 -22.34 10.30 -6.37
N SER A 44 -22.62 9.04 -6.68
CA SER A 44 -21.72 7.94 -6.36
C SER A 44 -20.46 7.93 -7.22
N TYR A 45 -20.47 8.52 -8.42
CA TYR A 45 -19.27 8.70 -9.24
C TYR A 45 -19.40 9.95 -10.11
N CYS A 46 -18.78 11.06 -9.71
CA CYS A 46 -18.94 12.33 -10.40
C CYS A 46 -17.81 13.34 -10.17
N PHE A 47 -17.67 14.27 -11.12
CA PHE A 47 -16.97 15.53 -10.91
C PHE A 47 -17.83 16.51 -10.12
N ASP A 48 -17.18 17.42 -9.39
CA ASP A 48 -17.82 18.46 -8.59
C ASP A 48 -18.91 17.92 -7.67
N ARG A 49 -18.62 16.84 -6.92
CA ARG A 49 -19.62 16.28 -5.99
C ARG A 49 -19.97 17.30 -4.93
N ASP A 50 -21.25 17.62 -4.81
CA ASP A 50 -21.76 18.54 -3.82
C ASP A 50 -21.55 17.99 -2.39
N VAL A 51 -20.94 18.81 -1.54
CA VAL A 51 -20.73 18.51 -0.11
C VAL A 51 -21.33 19.63 0.71
N LYS A 52 -22.45 19.35 1.38
CA LYS A 52 -23.10 20.29 2.29
C LYS A 52 -22.41 20.25 3.65
N ILE A 53 -21.71 21.33 3.99
CA ILE A 53 -21.02 21.48 5.27
C ILE A 53 -21.87 22.37 6.16
N ILE A 54 -22.33 21.81 7.27
CA ILE A 54 -23.12 22.53 8.28
C ILE A 54 -22.16 22.98 9.38
N ALA A 55 -22.02 24.30 9.56
CA ALA A 55 -21.23 24.89 10.62
C ALA A 55 -21.93 24.70 11.99
N PRO A 56 -21.20 24.79 13.12
CA PRO A 56 -21.81 24.74 14.46
C PRO A 56 -22.89 25.80 14.70
N SER A 57 -22.83 26.92 13.97
CA SER A 57 -23.84 27.98 13.99
C SER A 57 -25.14 27.62 13.24
N GLY A 58 -25.21 26.47 12.59
CA GLY A 58 -26.32 26.04 11.72
C GLY A 58 -26.23 26.56 10.28
N ALA A 59 -25.26 27.42 9.95
CA ALA A 59 -25.05 27.88 8.58
C ALA A 59 -24.57 26.74 7.67
N ALA A 60 -25.27 26.52 6.56
CA ALA A 60 -24.89 25.54 5.56
C ALA A 60 -24.07 26.20 4.43
N THR A 61 -22.95 25.61 4.06
CA THR A 61 -22.17 25.99 2.87
C THR A 61 -22.01 24.78 1.97
N THR A 62 -22.36 24.92 0.70
CA THR A 62 -22.08 23.89 -0.31
C THR A 62 -20.65 24.08 -0.82
N ASN A 63 -19.84 23.04 -0.67
CA ASN A 63 -18.54 22.90 -1.31
C ASN A 63 -18.59 21.78 -2.34
N PHE A 64 -17.52 21.59 -3.09
CA PHE A 64 -17.44 20.56 -4.13
C PHE A 64 -16.14 19.78 -3.99
N ILE A 65 -16.22 18.47 -4.15
CA ILE A 65 -15.07 17.59 -4.35
C ILE A 65 -14.79 17.56 -5.86
N ASP A 66 -13.56 17.82 -6.28
CA ASP A 66 -13.22 17.88 -7.71
C ASP A 66 -13.57 16.56 -8.41
N PHE A 67 -13.20 15.43 -7.83
CA PHE A 67 -13.58 14.10 -8.33
C PHE A 67 -13.79 13.09 -7.22
N TYR A 68 -14.94 12.43 -7.26
CA TYR A 68 -15.37 11.51 -6.22
C TYR A 68 -15.86 10.20 -6.82
N LYS A 69 -15.49 9.10 -6.19
CA LYS A 69 -16.08 7.78 -6.42
C LYS A 69 -16.36 7.09 -5.09
N GLU A 70 -17.61 6.73 -4.87
CA GLU A 70 -18.13 6.09 -3.65
C GLU A 70 -17.40 4.78 -3.36
N GLY A 71 -17.05 4.58 -2.09
CA GLY A 71 -16.26 3.42 -1.67
C GLY A 71 -14.82 3.38 -2.21
N CYS A 72 -14.39 4.38 -3.00
CA CYS A 72 -13.08 4.39 -3.64
C CYS A 72 -12.25 5.59 -3.17
N PHE A 73 -12.60 6.83 -3.55
CA PHE A 73 -11.75 7.97 -3.26
C PHE A 73 -12.47 9.32 -3.20
N VAL A 74 -11.82 10.25 -2.51
CA VAL A 74 -11.98 11.70 -2.66
C VAL A 74 -10.71 12.24 -3.29
N LEU A 75 -10.82 12.96 -4.40
CA LEU A 75 -9.69 13.50 -5.14
C LEU A 75 -9.82 15.02 -5.29
N GLU A 76 -8.78 15.74 -4.87
CA GLU A 76 -8.63 17.19 -5.04
C GLU A 76 -7.48 17.49 -5.99
N THR A 77 -7.73 18.34 -6.99
CA THR A 77 -6.72 18.75 -7.96
C THR A 77 -6.12 20.10 -7.61
N LYS A 78 -4.90 20.31 -8.05
CA LYS A 78 -4.20 21.60 -8.09
C LYS A 78 -3.46 21.68 -9.42
N GLN A 79 -3.12 22.90 -9.85
CA GLN A 79 -2.22 23.09 -10.98
C GLN A 79 -1.15 24.11 -10.61
N GLY A 80 0.02 23.61 -10.22
CA GLY A 80 1.22 24.42 -10.02
C GLY A 80 1.77 24.94 -11.35
N SER A 81 2.67 25.93 -11.30
CA SER A 81 3.43 26.34 -12.49
C SER A 81 4.94 26.28 -12.23
N ASN A 82 5.76 26.07 -13.25
CA ASN A 82 7.22 26.12 -13.09
C ASN A 82 7.77 27.55 -13.28
N SER A 83 6.98 28.41 -13.93
CA SER A 83 7.41 29.73 -14.41
C SER A 83 6.80 30.90 -13.63
N SER A 84 5.61 30.73 -13.04
CA SER A 84 4.81 31.86 -12.52
C SER A 84 4.50 31.75 -11.02
N ASN A 85 4.36 32.89 -10.36
CA ASN A 85 3.81 32.95 -8.99
C ASN A 85 2.28 33.13 -8.99
N LYS A 86 1.61 33.00 -10.14
CA LYS A 86 0.15 33.10 -10.26
C LYS A 86 -0.49 31.73 -10.04
N GLY A 87 -1.78 31.68 -9.71
CA GLY A 87 -2.49 30.44 -9.40
C GLY A 87 -1.99 29.81 -8.08
N HIS A 88 -1.72 28.50 -8.08
CA HIS A 88 -1.21 27.78 -6.89
C HIS A 88 0.28 27.97 -6.61
N GLY A 89 0.87 29.00 -7.22
CA GLY A 89 2.26 29.38 -7.04
C GLY A 89 3.23 28.52 -7.85
N LYS A 90 4.50 28.95 -7.80
CA LYS A 90 5.58 28.25 -8.47
C LYS A 90 5.92 26.96 -7.73
N ARG A 91 6.01 25.83 -8.44
CA ARG A 91 6.42 24.54 -7.88
C ARG A 91 7.75 24.67 -7.13
N GLY A 92 7.85 24.00 -5.98
CA GLY A 92 9.02 24.07 -5.10
C GLY A 92 9.06 25.27 -4.15
N THR A 93 8.11 26.22 -4.24
CA THR A 93 8.03 27.35 -3.29
C THR A 93 7.21 27.01 -2.04
N ALA A 94 7.40 27.80 -0.98
CA ALA A 94 6.60 27.67 0.25
C ALA A 94 5.12 27.96 0.02
N ALA A 95 4.79 28.91 -0.87
CA ALA A 95 3.42 29.24 -1.24
C ALA A 95 2.74 28.05 -1.92
N TYR A 96 3.41 27.43 -2.90
CA TYR A 96 2.93 26.21 -3.54
C TYR A 96 2.72 25.06 -2.55
N ARG A 97 3.69 24.83 -1.65
CA ARG A 97 3.55 23.81 -0.60
C ARG A 97 2.35 24.08 0.31
N LYS A 98 2.04 25.35 0.59
CA LYS A 98 0.86 25.74 1.38
C LYS A 98 -0.44 25.39 0.65
N GLU A 99 -0.53 25.62 -0.66
CA GLU A 99 -1.71 25.25 -1.45
C GLU A 99 -1.91 23.74 -1.53
N MET A 100 -0.84 22.96 -1.73
CA MET A 100 -0.94 21.49 -1.70
C MET A 100 -1.37 20.95 -0.33
N LYS A 101 -0.88 21.55 0.77
CA LYS A 101 -1.33 21.22 2.14
C LYS A 101 -2.82 21.54 2.34
N LYS A 102 -3.31 22.64 1.77
CA LYS A 102 -4.73 22.97 1.80
C LYS A 102 -5.56 21.96 1.00
N ALA A 103 -5.09 21.51 -0.16
CA ALA A 103 -5.75 20.49 -0.96
C ALA A 103 -5.95 19.18 -0.16
N PHE A 104 -4.90 18.72 0.55
CA PHE A 104 -5.02 17.58 1.47
C PHE A 104 -6.02 17.85 2.59
N GLY A 105 -5.97 19.04 3.21
CA GLY A 105 -6.94 19.44 4.23
C GLY A 105 -8.39 19.50 3.71
N GLN A 106 -8.58 19.89 2.45
CA GLN A 106 -9.89 19.87 1.77
C GLN A 106 -10.37 18.43 1.56
N ALA A 107 -9.55 17.57 0.96
CA ALA A 107 -9.89 16.16 0.75
C ALA A 107 -10.28 15.48 2.08
N LEU A 108 -9.47 15.69 3.13
CA LEU A 108 -9.75 15.16 4.46
C LEU A 108 -11.05 15.70 5.07
N LYS A 109 -11.30 17.01 4.92
CA LYS A 109 -12.54 17.64 5.39
C LYS A 109 -13.75 17.04 4.67
N TYR A 110 -13.71 16.93 3.35
CA TYR A 110 -14.83 16.45 2.54
C TYR A 110 -15.10 14.96 2.73
N ALA A 111 -14.05 14.15 2.95
CA ALA A 111 -14.19 12.73 3.26
C ALA A 111 -15.08 12.45 4.48
N ARG A 112 -15.23 13.40 5.41
CA ARG A 112 -16.12 13.29 6.59
C ARG A 112 -17.60 13.50 6.30
N PHE A 113 -17.93 13.98 5.11
CA PHE A 113 -19.30 14.30 4.69
C PHE A 113 -19.78 13.39 3.56
N VAL A 114 -19.04 12.31 3.28
CA VAL A 114 -19.40 11.29 2.32
C VAL A 114 -19.37 9.93 3.01
N GLU A 115 -20.31 9.07 2.67
CA GLU A 115 -20.41 7.71 3.17
C GLU A 115 -20.46 6.74 1.98
N PRO A 116 -19.83 5.56 2.06
CA PRO A 116 -18.95 5.14 3.14
C PRO A 116 -17.66 6.00 3.17
N LYS A 117 -16.99 6.02 4.33
CA LYS A 117 -15.66 6.63 4.47
C LYS A 117 -14.73 6.13 3.35
N PRO A 118 -14.12 7.03 2.56
CA PRO A 118 -13.39 6.64 1.34
C PRO A 118 -12.05 5.99 1.69
N PRO A 119 -11.67 4.83 1.15
CA PRO A 119 -10.38 4.21 1.48
C PRO A 119 -9.18 5.06 1.06
N PHE A 120 -9.35 5.95 0.07
CA PHE A 120 -8.29 6.82 -0.42
C PHE A 120 -8.64 8.31 -0.37
N LEU A 121 -7.68 9.12 0.09
CA LEU A 121 -7.61 10.54 -0.23
C LEU A 121 -6.54 10.74 -1.28
N ILE A 122 -6.84 11.51 -2.31
CA ILE A 122 -5.92 11.76 -3.41
C ILE A 122 -5.78 13.26 -3.60
N THR A 123 -4.54 13.73 -3.72
CA THR A 123 -4.29 15.07 -4.28
C THR A 123 -3.45 14.93 -5.53
N CYS A 124 -3.79 15.70 -6.56
CA CYS A 124 -3.06 15.72 -7.82
C CYS A 124 -2.57 17.14 -8.14
N ASP A 125 -1.29 17.34 -8.38
CA ASP A 125 -0.81 18.48 -9.15
C ASP A 125 -0.77 18.05 -10.62
N ILE A 126 -1.70 18.58 -11.43
CA ILE A 126 -1.92 18.17 -12.81
C ILE A 126 -0.60 18.22 -13.60
N GLY A 127 -0.21 17.05 -14.14
CA GLY A 127 1.01 16.92 -14.95
C GLY A 127 2.32 16.87 -14.17
N ASP A 128 2.29 16.87 -12.83
CA ASP A 128 3.49 16.83 -11.97
C ASP A 128 3.54 15.58 -11.07
N HIS A 129 2.57 15.41 -10.17
CA HIS A 129 2.55 14.25 -9.26
C HIS A 129 1.17 14.01 -8.62
N PHE A 130 1.00 12.79 -8.11
CA PHE A 130 -0.05 12.41 -7.18
C PHE A 130 0.50 12.21 -5.78
N ARG A 131 -0.38 12.33 -4.78
CA ARG A 131 -0.21 11.75 -3.45
C ARG A 131 -1.49 11.01 -3.10
N VAL A 132 -1.33 9.80 -2.57
CA VAL A 132 -2.43 8.91 -2.22
C VAL A 132 -2.25 8.48 -0.78
N TRP A 133 -3.17 8.89 0.08
CA TRP A 133 -3.26 8.45 1.46
C TRP A 133 -4.32 7.36 1.56
N GLN A 134 -4.06 6.36 2.38
CA GLN A 134 -4.94 5.21 2.54
C GLN A 134 -5.40 5.06 3.99
N ASP A 135 -6.68 4.74 4.17
CA ASP A 135 -7.26 4.37 5.45
C ASP A 135 -8.47 3.48 5.20
N PHE A 136 -8.29 2.18 5.43
CA PHE A 136 -9.32 1.17 5.23
C PHE A 136 -10.20 0.94 6.45
N SER A 137 -9.99 1.67 7.55
CA SER A 137 -10.82 1.55 8.73
C SER A 137 -12.21 2.15 8.49
N GLU A 138 -13.25 1.46 8.95
CA GLU A 138 -14.64 1.93 8.81
C GLU A 138 -14.94 3.16 9.68
N SER A 139 -14.21 3.33 10.78
CA SER A 139 -14.44 4.42 11.74
C SER A 139 -13.39 5.53 11.64
N TRP A 140 -13.76 6.73 12.10
CA TRP A 140 -12.83 7.84 12.24
C TRP A 140 -12.12 7.77 13.60
N LEU A 141 -10.97 7.11 13.67
CA LEU A 141 -10.19 6.98 14.91
C LEU A 141 -9.59 8.30 15.41
N SER A 142 -9.37 9.28 14.52
CA SER A 142 -8.80 10.59 14.86
C SER A 142 -9.37 11.72 13.98
N ALA A 143 -8.94 12.96 14.25
CA ALA A 143 -9.23 14.12 13.40
C ALA A 143 -8.75 13.93 11.93
N ASN A 144 -7.76 13.07 11.70
CA ASN A 144 -7.28 12.73 10.36
C ASN A 144 -7.60 11.28 9.97
N GLY A 145 -8.44 10.56 10.73
CA GLY A 145 -8.52 9.09 10.59
C GLY A 145 -7.14 8.46 10.81
N ASN A 146 -6.82 7.45 10.01
CA ASN A 146 -5.50 6.85 9.87
C ASN A 146 -4.79 7.27 8.58
N TYR A 147 -5.31 8.25 7.82
CA TYR A 147 -4.64 8.76 6.62
C TYR A 147 -3.30 9.45 6.95
N GLY A 148 -3.10 9.90 8.19
CA GLY A 148 -1.86 10.54 8.62
C GLY A 148 -1.81 12.04 8.34
N THR A 149 -0.69 12.54 7.82
CA THR A 149 -0.47 13.98 7.56
C THR A 149 -0.07 14.20 6.10
N TYR A 150 -0.08 15.45 5.63
CA TYR A 150 0.31 15.74 4.24
C TYR A 150 1.68 15.17 3.84
N ASP A 151 2.63 15.08 4.79
CA ASP A 151 3.99 14.62 4.50
C ASP A 151 4.20 13.12 4.82
N SER A 152 3.14 12.36 5.20
CA SER A 152 3.26 10.93 5.56
C SER A 152 3.26 9.97 4.37
N VAL A 153 3.05 10.46 3.15
CA VAL A 153 3.10 9.64 1.92
C VAL A 153 4.06 10.27 0.92
N PRO A 154 4.79 9.46 0.14
CA PRO A 154 5.64 9.97 -0.92
C PRO A 154 4.82 10.59 -2.05
N LYS A 155 5.50 11.36 -2.90
CA LYS A 155 4.93 11.75 -4.20
C LYS A 155 5.03 10.57 -5.16
N ILE A 156 3.99 10.34 -5.96
CA ILE A 156 4.03 9.49 -7.14
C ILE A 156 4.23 10.42 -8.34
N PRO A 157 5.43 10.49 -8.95
CA PRO A 157 5.67 11.37 -10.08
C PRO A 157 4.73 11.05 -11.25
N PHE A 158 4.28 12.05 -11.98
CA PHE A 158 3.40 11.85 -13.14
C PHE A 158 4.05 10.96 -14.20
N THR A 159 5.38 11.06 -14.36
CA THR A 159 6.15 10.20 -15.28
C THR A 159 6.18 8.74 -14.87
N ASP A 160 5.90 8.41 -13.60
CA ASP A 160 5.88 7.04 -13.11
C ASP A 160 4.61 6.28 -13.52
N LEU A 161 3.59 6.98 -14.04
CA LEU A 161 2.43 6.32 -14.65
C LEU A 161 2.81 5.40 -15.82
N LYS A 162 3.99 5.51 -16.41
CA LYS A 162 4.46 4.54 -17.43
C LYS A 162 4.78 3.16 -16.85
N LYS A 163 4.96 3.05 -15.54
CA LYS A 163 5.33 1.82 -14.85
C LYS A 163 4.07 0.95 -14.64
N PRO A 164 4.09 -0.34 -15.03
CA PRO A 164 2.91 -1.21 -14.91
C PRO A 164 2.34 -1.30 -13.50
N GLU A 165 3.20 -1.35 -12.48
CA GLU A 165 2.80 -1.43 -11.07
C GLU A 165 2.06 -0.19 -10.58
N VAL A 166 2.40 0.99 -11.11
CA VAL A 166 1.71 2.25 -10.77
C VAL A 166 0.35 2.31 -11.47
N GLN A 167 0.26 1.81 -12.71
CA GLN A 167 -1.02 1.71 -13.42
C GLN A 167 -1.97 0.74 -12.72
N ASP A 168 -1.48 -0.45 -12.37
CA ASP A 168 -2.25 -1.45 -11.62
C ASP A 168 -2.74 -0.89 -10.27
N PHE A 169 -1.86 -0.17 -9.55
CA PHE A 169 -2.25 0.50 -8.31
C PHE A 169 -3.42 1.46 -8.52
N PHE A 170 -3.33 2.39 -9.48
CA PHE A 170 -4.44 3.32 -9.74
C PHE A 170 -5.67 2.64 -10.32
N TYR A 171 -5.51 1.61 -11.16
CA TYR A 171 -6.63 0.80 -11.64
C TYR A 171 -7.40 0.18 -10.46
N LYS A 172 -6.70 -0.41 -9.49
CA LYS A 172 -7.29 -0.98 -8.28
C LYS A 172 -7.92 0.08 -7.38
N VAL A 173 -7.31 1.25 -7.24
CA VAL A 173 -7.92 2.41 -6.53
C VAL A 173 -9.31 2.74 -7.10
N PHE A 174 -9.54 2.57 -8.39
CA PHE A 174 -10.82 2.81 -9.03
C PHE A 174 -11.78 1.61 -9.00
N THR A 175 -11.27 0.39 -9.08
CA THR A 175 -12.09 -0.79 -9.41
C THR A 175 -12.23 -1.79 -8.26
N ASP A 176 -11.18 -1.98 -7.47
CA ASP A 176 -11.17 -2.86 -6.30
C ASP A 176 -10.25 -2.29 -5.21
N PRO A 177 -10.68 -1.22 -4.51
CA PRO A 177 -9.90 -0.62 -3.43
C PRO A 177 -9.49 -1.62 -2.36
N GLN A 178 -10.33 -2.61 -2.05
CA GLN A 178 -10.11 -3.55 -0.96
C GLN A 178 -8.99 -4.55 -1.27
N SER A 179 -8.66 -4.80 -2.54
CA SER A 179 -7.45 -5.54 -2.93
C SER A 179 -6.15 -4.88 -2.47
N LEU A 180 -6.18 -3.58 -2.16
CA LEU A 180 -5.04 -2.80 -1.66
C LEU A 180 -5.04 -2.68 -0.13
N ASN A 181 -5.99 -3.29 0.58
CA ASN A 181 -6.07 -3.22 2.04
C ASN A 181 -4.96 -4.06 2.69
N PRO A 182 -3.99 -3.45 3.39
CA PRO A 182 -2.88 -4.18 4.01
C PRO A 182 -3.32 -5.25 5.01
N GLU A 183 -4.40 -5.01 5.76
CA GLU A 183 -4.93 -5.96 6.73
C GLU A 183 -5.52 -7.19 6.04
N LYS A 184 -6.24 -6.99 4.92
CA LYS A 184 -6.78 -8.11 4.13
C LYS A 184 -5.68 -8.90 3.47
N ILE A 185 -4.67 -8.24 2.90
CA ILE A 185 -3.51 -8.88 2.30
C ILE A 185 -2.79 -9.70 3.38
N ALA A 186 -2.49 -9.12 4.54
CA ALA A 186 -1.85 -9.84 5.64
C ALA A 186 -2.68 -11.03 6.12
N ALA A 187 -3.99 -10.86 6.29
CA ALA A 187 -4.89 -11.93 6.71
C ALA A 187 -5.05 -13.04 5.66
N GLN A 188 -4.90 -12.72 4.36
CA GLN A 188 -4.89 -13.70 3.29
C GLN A 188 -3.59 -14.50 3.32
N VAL A 189 -2.43 -13.82 3.36
CA VAL A 189 -1.12 -14.46 3.45
C VAL A 189 -1.04 -15.38 4.66
N THR A 190 -1.51 -14.95 5.84
CA THR A 190 -1.55 -15.79 7.04
C THR A 190 -2.42 -17.03 6.85
N ARG A 191 -3.56 -16.92 6.16
CA ARG A 191 -4.45 -18.06 5.89
C ARG A 191 -3.83 -19.05 4.89
N GLU A 192 -3.17 -18.54 3.85
CA GLU A 192 -2.46 -19.37 2.87
C GLU A 192 -1.32 -20.13 3.54
N VAL A 193 -0.47 -19.45 4.32
CA VAL A 193 0.62 -20.08 5.09
C VAL A 193 0.08 -21.13 6.07
N ALA A 194 -1.03 -20.84 6.77
CA ALA A 194 -1.63 -21.80 7.68
C ALA A 194 -2.17 -23.04 6.95
N ALA A 195 -2.72 -22.88 5.74
CA ALA A 195 -3.18 -23.99 4.91
C ALA A 195 -2.00 -24.85 4.43
N ASP A 196 -0.92 -24.22 3.95
CA ASP A 196 0.30 -24.92 3.52
C ASP A 196 0.93 -25.71 4.68
N LEU A 197 1.00 -25.12 5.88
CA LEU A 197 1.49 -25.81 7.08
C LEU A 197 0.61 -27.00 7.48
N ALA A 198 -0.72 -26.88 7.35
CA ALA A 198 -1.64 -27.96 7.66
C ALA A 198 -1.51 -29.12 6.67
N GLU A 199 -1.37 -28.84 5.38
CA GLU A 199 -1.13 -29.84 4.33
C GLU A 199 0.22 -30.54 4.53
N LEU A 200 1.26 -29.77 4.84
CA LEU A 200 2.59 -30.30 5.14
C LEU A 200 2.58 -31.20 6.39
N SER A 201 1.94 -30.78 7.48
CA SER A 201 1.82 -31.58 8.71
C SER A 201 1.14 -32.91 8.42
N LYS A 202 0.01 -32.87 7.70
CA LYS A 202 -0.75 -34.08 7.33
C LYS A 202 0.10 -35.05 6.52
N THR A 203 0.88 -34.55 5.56
CA THR A 203 1.76 -35.37 4.71
C THR A 203 2.88 -36.01 5.52
N LEU A 204 3.52 -35.26 6.42
CA LEU A 204 4.60 -35.77 7.26
C LEU A 204 4.09 -36.82 8.28
N GLU A 205 2.87 -36.63 8.81
CA GLU A 205 2.22 -37.55 9.75
C GLU A 205 1.90 -38.92 9.14
N GLU A 206 1.95 -39.08 7.81
CA GLU A 206 1.86 -40.40 7.16
C GLU A 206 3.06 -41.29 7.48
N THR A 207 4.20 -40.69 7.85
CA THR A 207 5.49 -41.39 8.04
C THR A 207 6.12 -41.18 9.42
N ALA A 208 5.62 -40.21 10.20
CA ALA A 208 6.14 -39.84 11.52
C ALA A 208 5.01 -39.56 12.53
N SER A 209 5.31 -39.57 13.83
CA SER A 209 4.30 -39.27 14.84
C SER A 209 3.93 -37.79 14.84
N PRO A 210 2.68 -37.42 15.20
CA PRO A 210 2.26 -36.02 15.27
C PRO A 210 3.16 -35.16 16.16
N GLN A 211 3.69 -35.73 17.24
CA GLN A 211 4.62 -35.02 18.15
C GLN A 211 5.95 -34.69 17.46
N MET A 212 6.52 -35.64 16.70
CA MET A 212 7.76 -35.42 15.94
C MET A 212 7.56 -34.40 14.83
N VAL A 213 6.44 -34.49 14.09
CA VAL A 213 6.10 -33.54 13.03
C VAL A 213 5.91 -32.14 13.59
N ALA A 214 5.16 -32.00 14.69
CA ALA A 214 4.97 -30.71 15.35
C ALA A 214 6.31 -30.10 15.80
N HIS A 215 7.18 -30.90 16.43
CA HIS A 215 8.51 -30.43 16.84
C HIS A 215 9.34 -29.95 15.65
N PHE A 216 9.43 -30.77 14.61
CA PHE A 216 10.15 -30.45 13.38
C PHE A 216 9.65 -29.15 12.72
N LEU A 217 8.32 -29.00 12.57
CA LEU A 217 7.73 -27.80 11.99
C LEU A 217 7.98 -26.57 12.87
N MET A 218 7.89 -26.68 14.20
CA MET A 218 8.23 -25.57 15.10
C MET A 218 9.69 -25.15 14.96
N CYS A 219 10.63 -26.10 14.85
CA CYS A 219 12.04 -25.79 14.62
C CYS A 219 12.27 -25.08 13.28
N CYS A 220 11.62 -25.53 12.20
CA CYS A 220 11.68 -24.86 10.90
C CYS A 220 11.10 -23.44 10.96
N ILE A 221 9.92 -23.25 11.54
CA ILE A 221 9.26 -21.94 11.68
C ILE A 221 10.14 -21.00 12.52
N PHE A 222 10.68 -21.49 13.63
CA PHE A 222 11.58 -20.70 14.47
C PHE A 222 12.85 -20.28 13.72
N THR A 223 13.42 -21.18 12.90
CA THR A 223 14.62 -20.88 12.11
C THR A 223 14.34 -19.82 11.06
N MET A 224 13.20 -19.90 10.36
CA MET A 224 12.74 -18.87 9.41
C MET A 224 12.52 -17.52 10.12
N PHE A 225 11.86 -17.53 11.29
CA PHE A 225 11.67 -16.31 12.10
C PHE A 225 13.00 -15.70 12.55
N ALA A 226 13.93 -16.52 13.04
CA ALA A 226 15.24 -16.06 13.50
C ALA A 226 16.08 -15.45 12.37
N GLU A 227 15.92 -15.95 11.14
CA GLU A 227 16.47 -15.33 9.93
C GLU A 227 15.85 -13.96 9.67
N ASP A 228 14.51 -13.88 9.59
CA ASP A 228 13.79 -12.66 9.20
C ASP A 228 13.96 -11.49 10.20
N VAL A 229 14.12 -11.80 11.50
CA VAL A 229 14.37 -10.77 12.53
C VAL A 229 15.85 -10.45 12.73
N GLY A 230 16.74 -11.03 11.91
CA GLY A 230 18.17 -10.74 11.91
C GLY A 230 18.97 -11.37 13.06
N LEU A 231 18.45 -12.44 13.66
CA LEU A 231 19.18 -13.23 14.67
C LEU A 231 20.09 -14.30 14.02
N LEU A 232 19.80 -14.67 12.78
CA LEU A 232 20.71 -15.37 11.89
C LEU A 232 21.20 -14.41 10.80
N LYS A 233 22.25 -14.81 10.06
CA LYS A 233 22.63 -14.08 8.86
C LYS A 233 21.44 -14.09 7.89
N GLU A 234 21.16 -12.92 7.31
CA GLU A 234 20.10 -12.73 6.31
C GLU A 234 20.16 -13.83 5.24
N HIS A 235 19.02 -14.45 4.98
CA HIS A 235 18.80 -15.52 4.00
C HIS A 235 19.57 -16.84 4.21
N LEU A 236 20.22 -17.09 5.35
CA LEU A 236 21.02 -18.31 5.59
C LEU A 236 20.24 -19.62 5.39
N PHE A 237 19.08 -19.75 6.02
CA PHE A 237 18.21 -20.93 5.93
C PHE A 237 17.48 -20.98 4.60
N THR A 238 17.01 -19.83 4.10
CA THR A 238 16.35 -19.71 2.79
C THR A 238 17.28 -20.12 1.63
N GLU A 239 18.52 -19.63 1.59
CA GLU A 239 19.52 -20.01 0.60
C GLU A 239 19.92 -21.49 0.74
N ALA A 240 20.14 -21.98 1.96
CA ALA A 240 20.46 -23.38 2.19
C ALA A 240 19.35 -24.33 1.68
N LEU A 241 18.08 -23.99 1.91
CA LEU A 241 16.95 -24.72 1.35
C LEU A 241 16.97 -24.72 -0.18
N ARG A 242 17.03 -23.54 -0.80
CA ARG A 242 16.90 -23.38 -2.25
C ARG A 242 18.07 -23.93 -3.04
N GLU A 243 19.29 -23.63 -2.59
CA GLU A 243 20.50 -23.87 -3.37
C GLU A 243 21.17 -25.20 -3.02
N ARG A 244 20.89 -25.77 -1.84
CA ARG A 244 21.58 -26.97 -1.35
C ARG A 244 20.64 -28.13 -1.06
N TRP A 245 19.66 -27.96 -0.19
CA TRP A 245 18.85 -29.07 0.31
C TRP A 245 17.75 -29.51 -0.66
N ILE A 246 17.11 -28.61 -1.40
CA ILE A 246 16.16 -28.99 -2.46
C ILE A 246 16.89 -29.75 -3.60
N PRO A 247 18.05 -29.29 -4.12
CA PRO A 247 18.80 -30.04 -5.13
C PRO A 247 19.42 -31.35 -4.62
N LYS A 248 19.73 -31.45 -3.33
CA LYS A 248 20.33 -32.64 -2.68
C LYS A 248 19.65 -32.96 -1.35
N PRO A 249 18.45 -33.56 -1.35
CA PRO A 249 17.66 -33.79 -0.14
C PRO A 249 18.36 -34.63 0.94
N GLN A 250 19.27 -35.53 0.56
CA GLN A 250 20.05 -36.33 1.49
C GLN A 250 20.95 -35.50 2.43
N ASP A 251 21.30 -34.29 2.01
CA ASP A 251 22.13 -33.37 2.78
C ASP A 251 21.34 -32.63 3.88
N PHE A 252 20.01 -32.61 3.77
CA PHE A 252 19.14 -31.81 4.63
C PHE A 252 19.30 -32.17 6.11
N LYS A 253 18.99 -33.42 6.47
CA LYS A 253 18.97 -33.88 7.87
C LYS A 253 20.28 -33.57 8.63
N PRO A 254 21.47 -34.03 8.20
CA PRO A 254 22.68 -33.80 8.98
C PRO A 254 23.07 -32.31 9.07
N GLN A 255 22.67 -31.49 8.10
CA GLN A 255 23.06 -30.06 8.08
C GLN A 255 22.07 -29.19 8.84
N VAL A 256 20.77 -29.51 8.80
CA VAL A 256 19.76 -28.78 9.59
C VAL A 256 19.91 -29.10 11.08
N GLU A 257 20.23 -30.35 11.45
CA GLU A 257 20.56 -30.72 12.84
C GLU A 257 21.80 -29.96 13.32
N ALA A 258 22.85 -29.85 12.50
CA ALA A 258 24.04 -29.07 12.84
C ALA A 258 23.75 -27.57 12.98
N LEU A 259 22.84 -27.02 12.18
CA LEU A 259 22.39 -25.63 12.29
C LEU A 259 21.66 -25.41 13.62
N TRP A 260 20.69 -26.28 13.94
CA TRP A 260 19.93 -26.18 15.19
C TRP A 260 20.81 -26.36 16.43
N GLN A 261 21.78 -27.25 16.39
CA GLN A 261 22.78 -27.39 17.46
C GLN A 261 23.60 -26.10 17.61
N ALA A 262 24.06 -25.52 16.50
CA ALA A 262 24.83 -24.28 16.54
C ALA A 262 24.01 -23.10 17.07
N MET A 263 22.72 -23.03 16.74
CA MET A 263 21.77 -22.06 17.30
C MET A 263 21.56 -22.29 18.81
N ASN A 264 21.41 -23.53 19.25
CA ASN A 264 21.22 -23.85 20.67
C ASN A 264 22.44 -23.48 21.53
N ASP A 265 23.63 -23.72 21.01
CA ASP A 265 24.89 -23.54 21.75
C ASP A 265 25.50 -22.14 21.58
N GLY A 266 25.05 -21.38 20.57
CA GLY A 266 25.66 -20.10 20.17
C GLY A 266 27.07 -20.29 19.59
N THR A 267 27.27 -21.37 18.84
CA THR A 267 28.56 -21.73 18.23
C THR A 267 28.59 -21.31 16.76
N SER A 268 29.74 -21.52 16.10
CA SER A 268 29.88 -21.16 14.69
C SER A 268 29.23 -22.19 13.77
N PHE A 269 28.59 -21.70 12.70
CA PHE A 269 28.00 -22.56 11.67
C PHE A 269 28.55 -22.20 10.27
N GLY A 270 29.21 -23.15 9.61
CA GLY A 270 29.80 -22.97 8.28
C GLY A 270 30.75 -21.76 8.21
N PHE A 271 30.62 -20.95 7.15
CA PHE A 271 31.38 -19.71 6.96
C PHE A 271 30.70 -18.47 7.57
N HIS A 272 29.62 -18.65 8.34
CA HIS A 272 28.74 -17.56 8.76
C HIS A 272 29.09 -16.95 10.13
N GLY A 273 30.16 -17.41 10.77
CA GLY A 273 30.61 -16.90 12.06
C GLY A 273 29.80 -17.44 13.24
N GLN A 274 29.94 -16.81 14.42
CA GLN A 274 29.28 -17.22 15.67
C GLN A 274 27.80 -16.85 15.67
N LEU A 275 26.92 -17.83 15.90
CA LEU A 275 25.48 -17.60 16.03
C LEU A 275 25.12 -17.13 17.44
N LEU A 276 23.98 -16.41 17.56
CA LEU A 276 23.40 -16.09 18.86
C LEU A 276 22.90 -17.37 19.54
N ARG A 277 23.05 -17.44 20.87
CA ARG A 277 22.59 -18.58 21.67
C ARG A 277 21.10 -18.48 21.96
N PHE A 278 20.32 -19.45 21.52
CA PHE A 278 18.87 -19.51 21.77
C PHE A 278 18.56 -20.47 22.93
N ASN A 279 18.41 -19.94 24.14
CA ASN A 279 18.03 -20.74 25.31
C ASN A 279 16.50 -20.93 25.35
N GLY A 280 15.99 -22.11 24.98
CA GLY A 280 14.55 -22.36 25.00
C GLY A 280 14.09 -23.82 24.97
N GLY A 281 14.98 -24.82 24.93
CA GLY A 281 14.61 -26.23 24.88
C GLY A 281 13.95 -26.70 23.57
N LEU A 282 13.62 -25.78 22.66
CA LEU A 282 12.99 -26.06 21.37
C LEU A 282 13.95 -26.74 20.37
N LEU A 283 15.25 -26.52 20.53
CA LEU A 283 16.28 -27.08 19.65
C LEU A 283 17.07 -28.23 20.31
N THR A 284 16.64 -28.64 21.50
CA THR A 284 17.22 -29.76 22.24
C THR A 284 16.31 -30.96 22.06
N ASP A 285 16.50 -31.70 20.96
CA ASP A 285 16.20 -33.14 20.74
C ASP A 285 16.06 -33.46 19.25
#